data_AF-A0A914ZFI3-F1
#
_entry.id   AF-A0A914ZFI3-F1
#
_cell.length_a   1.000
_cell.length_b   1.000
_cell.length_c   1.000
_cell.angle_alpha   90.00
_cell.angle_beta   90.00
_cell.angle_gamma   90.00
#
_symmetry.space_group_name_H-M   'P 1'
#
loop_
_entity.id
_entity.type
_entity.pdbx_description
1 polymer ?
#
loop_
_entity_poly.entity_id
_entity_poly.type
_entity_poly.pdbx_seq_one_letter_code
_entity_poly.pdbx_strand_id
1 'polypeptide(L)'
;MRAWSRLVRYGAIAGAMVTSYALGVYSQNPPYFRHLHAATSVMPMPPMSDLPEVVPTTALKQQPSRASEIMRYGFPGFDNLRTFEDYVLSYDQRNRTAHWVVEHLCPSRMVYDPSVDRSKCAFRADESIHHYFRSQNDDYNKSGYDRGHLAAAGNHRRTQNSVDQTFLLSNMSPQVGHGFNRDKWNELEKYVRKIARKNANVYVCTGPLYLPRLESDGNLYVKYKVIGKNNVAVPTHFFKVVLVEVAKDIFDLEAYVLPNEDSSSIFLSSTKYSKVCSTFCFQSSVSSAN
;
A
#
# COMPACT_ATOMS: atom_id res chain seq x y z
N MET A 1 -31.49 30.52 -49.97
CA MET A 1 -32.25 31.74 -50.29
C MET A 1 -33.10 32.14 -49.08
N ARG A 2 -32.73 33.27 -48.43
CA ARG A 2 -33.56 34.36 -47.87
C ARG A 2 -34.81 33.94 -47.03
N ALA A 3 -34.85 34.03 -45.70
CA ALA A 3 -34.84 35.22 -44.80
C ALA A 3 -36.03 36.18 -45.12
N TRP A 4 -36.94 36.55 -44.21
CA TRP A 4 -36.90 37.48 -43.05
C TRP A 4 -38.32 37.43 -42.40
N SER A 5 -38.66 37.77 -41.14
CA SER A 5 -38.35 38.94 -40.29
C SER A 5 -38.80 38.67 -38.83
N ARG A 6 -37.92 38.88 -37.82
CA ARG A 6 -37.87 39.98 -36.82
C ARG A 6 -39.03 40.08 -35.80
N LEU A 7 -38.69 39.95 -34.50
CA LEU A 7 -38.54 41.10 -33.59
C LEU A 7 -37.96 40.71 -32.21
N VAL A 8 -36.99 41.53 -31.80
CA VAL A 8 -36.26 41.54 -30.52
C VAL A 8 -36.91 42.56 -29.60
N ARG A 9 -37.03 42.28 -28.29
CA ARG A 9 -36.97 43.32 -27.24
C ARG A 9 -36.21 42.83 -26.01
N TYR A 10 -35.23 43.65 -25.63
CA TYR A 10 -34.45 43.63 -24.41
C TYR A 10 -35.30 44.01 -23.19
N GLY A 11 -34.96 43.45 -22.04
CA GLY A 11 -35.35 43.95 -20.71
C GLY A 11 -34.25 43.56 -19.73
N ALA A 12 -33.60 44.55 -19.13
CA ALA A 12 -32.43 44.41 -18.28
C ALA A 12 -32.77 44.72 -16.81
N ILE A 13 -32.16 43.94 -15.90
CA ILE A 13 -31.66 44.28 -14.56
C ILE A 13 -32.70 44.56 -13.44
N ALA A 14 -32.68 43.75 -12.37
CA ALA A 14 -32.23 44.14 -11.02
C ALA A 14 -32.66 43.15 -9.90
N GLY A 15 -31.71 42.79 -9.02
CA GLY A 15 -31.92 42.45 -7.60
C GLY A 15 -32.27 40.98 -7.27
N ALA A 16 -31.66 40.30 -6.30
CA ALA A 16 -30.64 40.68 -5.33
C ALA A 16 -29.93 39.41 -4.82
N MET A 17 -28.60 39.44 -4.77
CA MET A 17 -27.82 38.60 -3.84
C MET A 17 -28.05 39.14 -2.44
N VAL A 18 -28.35 38.28 -1.47
CA VAL A 18 -28.26 38.63 -0.05
C VAL A 18 -27.00 37.98 0.50
N THR A 19 -25.89 38.69 0.36
CA THR A 19 -24.79 38.66 1.33
C THR A 19 -25.16 39.60 2.47
N SER A 20 -24.94 39.20 3.72
CA SER A 20 -25.00 40.13 4.85
C SER A 20 -23.92 39.76 5.85
N TYR A 21 -22.91 40.61 5.89
CA TYR A 21 -21.91 40.70 6.94
C TYR A 21 -22.12 42.05 7.66
N ALA A 22 -22.16 41.99 8.99
CA ALA A 22 -21.82 43.02 9.98
C ALA A 22 -22.88 43.99 10.56
N LEU A 23 -22.92 43.95 11.92
CA LEU A 23 -23.35 44.93 12.94
C LEU A 23 -24.87 45.08 13.18
N GLY A 24 -25.45 44.91 14.38
CA GLY A 24 -24.95 44.80 15.74
C GLY A 24 -25.53 45.90 16.63
N VAL A 25 -26.67 45.69 17.31
CA VAL A 25 -27.06 46.39 18.56
C VAL A 25 -28.02 45.51 19.40
N TYR A 26 -27.55 45.19 20.61
CA TYR A 26 -28.24 44.91 21.88
C TYR A 26 -29.59 44.18 21.90
N SER A 27 -29.55 42.93 22.36
CA SER A 27 -30.61 42.36 23.20
C SER A 27 -29.95 41.82 24.48
N GLN A 28 -30.35 42.40 25.62
CA GLN A 28 -29.90 41.99 26.94
C GLN A 28 -30.63 40.71 27.36
N ASN A 29 -29.88 39.63 27.61
CA ASN A 29 -30.21 38.58 28.59
C ASN A 29 -28.95 37.71 28.83
N PRO A 30 -28.50 37.51 30.08
CA PRO A 30 -27.20 36.91 30.38
C PRO A 30 -27.24 35.36 30.36
N PRO A 31 -26.13 34.68 30.00
CA PRO A 31 -26.05 33.23 30.12
C PRO A 31 -25.60 32.80 31.53
N TYR A 32 -26.17 31.69 31.99
CA TYR A 32 -25.82 30.96 33.21
C TYR A 32 -24.32 30.62 33.27
N PHE A 33 -23.54 31.39 34.03
CA PHE A 33 -22.23 30.99 34.53
C PHE A 33 -22.40 30.41 35.93
N ARG A 34 -22.08 29.11 36.10
CA ARG A 34 -21.87 28.53 37.43
C ARG A 34 -20.57 29.07 38.00
N HIS A 35 -20.66 29.82 39.09
CA HIS A 35 -19.52 30.20 39.91
C HIS A 35 -18.93 28.94 40.58
N LEU A 36 -17.74 28.52 40.15
CA LEU A 36 -16.86 27.67 40.94
C LEU A 36 -15.93 28.60 41.71
N HIS A 37 -16.05 28.62 43.04
CA HIS A 37 -15.05 29.18 43.91
C HIS A 37 -13.78 28.33 43.81
N ALA A 38 -12.72 28.89 43.25
CA ALA A 38 -11.38 28.31 43.35
C ALA A 38 -10.89 28.47 44.80
N ALA A 39 -11.05 27.42 45.60
CA ALA A 39 -10.31 27.27 46.84
C ALA A 39 -8.92 26.72 46.48
N THR A 40 -7.91 27.57 46.44
CA THR A 40 -6.52 27.16 46.23
C THR A 40 -6.00 26.51 47.51
N SER A 41 -6.11 25.19 47.61
CA SER A 41 -5.34 24.41 48.59
C SER A 41 -3.89 24.38 48.14
N VAL A 42 -3.01 25.13 48.81
CA VAL A 42 -1.56 25.03 48.61
C VAL A 42 -1.07 23.74 49.28
N MET A 43 -1.00 22.66 48.50
CA MET A 43 -0.24 21.47 48.89
C MET A 43 1.25 21.76 48.70
N PRO A 44 2.14 21.47 49.67
CA PRO A 44 3.58 21.53 49.45
C PRO A 44 3.97 20.52 48.36
N MET A 45 4.68 20.97 47.33
CA MET A 45 5.30 20.05 46.38
C MET A 45 6.40 19.27 47.11
N PRO A 46 6.49 17.93 46.93
CA PRO A 46 7.64 17.18 47.43
C PRO A 46 8.92 17.69 46.75
N PRO A 47 10.07 17.67 47.45
CA PRO A 47 11.34 18.06 46.85
C PRO A 47 11.60 17.18 45.62
N MET A 48 11.96 17.80 44.49
CA MET A 48 12.45 17.09 43.31
C MET A 48 13.68 16.29 43.73
N SER A 49 13.52 14.98 43.87
CA SER A 49 14.63 14.04 43.88
C SER A 49 15.36 14.14 42.55
N ASP A 50 16.69 14.15 42.62
CA ASP A 50 17.63 14.36 41.52
C ASP A 50 17.14 13.79 40.19
N LEU A 51 17.01 14.67 39.19
CA LEU A 51 16.88 14.26 37.79
C LEU A 51 18.05 13.31 37.49
N PRO A 52 17.82 12.14 36.87
CA PRO A 52 18.92 11.30 36.45
C PRO A 52 19.83 12.11 35.54
N GLU A 53 21.11 12.11 35.89
CA GLU A 53 22.21 12.71 35.17
C GLU A 53 22.04 12.42 33.67
N VAL A 54 22.09 13.46 32.83
CA VAL A 54 22.04 13.30 31.37
C VAL A 54 23.26 12.49 30.97
N VAL A 55 23.09 11.17 30.85
CA VAL A 55 24.10 10.27 30.33
C VAL A 55 24.45 10.82 28.95
N PRO A 56 25.71 11.19 28.67
CA PRO A 56 26.10 11.59 27.34
C PRO A 56 25.77 10.43 26.42
N THR A 57 24.82 10.62 25.50
CA THR A 57 24.55 9.66 24.44
C THR A 57 25.82 9.58 23.61
N THR A 58 26.76 8.71 24.00
CA THR A 58 27.80 8.23 23.11
C THR A 58 27.05 7.78 21.87
N ALA A 59 27.33 8.43 20.74
CA ALA A 59 26.73 8.15 19.45
C ALA A 59 27.04 6.69 19.08
N LEU A 60 26.23 5.76 19.58
CA LEU A 60 26.09 4.44 19.02
C LEU A 60 25.69 4.72 17.57
N LYS A 61 26.56 4.35 16.63
CA LYS A 61 26.18 4.25 15.21
C LYS A 61 25.03 3.25 15.14
N GLN A 62 23.80 3.73 15.35
CA GLN A 62 22.60 2.90 15.27
C GLN A 62 22.57 2.35 13.86
N GLN A 63 22.71 1.03 13.74
CA GLN A 63 22.55 0.37 12.46
C GLN A 63 21.16 0.69 11.91
N PRO A 64 21.01 0.87 10.59
CA PRO A 64 19.72 1.17 10.00
C PRO A 64 18.72 0.08 10.41
N SER A 65 17.50 0.50 10.77
CA SER A 65 16.42 -0.44 11.00
C SER A 65 16.15 -1.27 9.74
N ARG A 66 15.61 -2.48 9.88
CA ARG A 66 15.24 -3.30 8.72
C ARG A 66 14.26 -2.58 7.80
N ALA A 67 13.27 -1.88 8.36
CA ALA A 67 12.34 -1.08 7.57
C ALA A 67 13.06 -0.04 6.69
N SER A 68 14.05 0.67 7.24
CA SER A 68 14.84 1.65 6.48
C SER A 68 15.71 1.02 5.41
N GLU A 69 16.21 -0.21 5.61
CA GLU A 69 16.88 -0.96 4.54
C GLU A 69 15.92 -1.29 3.41
N ILE A 70 14.71 -1.78 3.74
CA ILE A 70 13.69 -2.17 2.74
C ILE A 70 13.24 -0.95 1.94
N MET A 71 13.01 0.16 2.62
CA MET A 71 12.46 1.39 2.04
C MET A 71 13.55 2.38 1.60
N ARG A 72 14.78 1.90 1.34
CA ARG A 72 15.93 2.75 0.95
C ARG A 72 15.62 3.68 -0.22
N TYR A 73 14.81 3.21 -1.18
CA TYR A 73 14.47 3.94 -2.40
C TYR A 73 13.15 4.71 -2.34
N GLY A 74 12.63 4.92 -1.13
CA GLY A 74 11.41 5.69 -0.88
C GLY A 74 10.17 4.82 -0.68
N PHE A 75 9.06 5.49 -0.41
CA PHE A 75 7.76 4.87 -0.17
C PHE A 75 6.85 5.14 -1.37
N PRO A 76 6.22 4.10 -1.97
CA PRO A 76 5.24 4.33 -3.03
C PRO A 76 4.03 5.15 -2.53
N GLY A 77 3.70 5.06 -1.25
CA GLY A 77 2.70 5.89 -0.58
C GLY A 77 2.79 5.75 0.94
N PHE A 78 1.89 6.38 1.69
CA PHE A 78 1.93 6.34 3.17
C PHE A 78 0.63 5.85 3.81
N ASP A 79 -0.34 5.41 3.01
CA ASP A 79 -1.63 4.96 3.52
C ASP A 79 -1.47 3.64 4.31
N ASN A 80 -1.94 3.63 5.56
CA ASN A 80 -2.01 2.44 6.42
C ASN A 80 -0.75 1.55 6.37
N LEU A 81 0.42 2.15 6.59
CA LEU A 81 1.71 1.45 6.58
C LEU A 81 1.83 0.42 7.71
N ARG A 82 2.40 -0.73 7.37
CA ARG A 82 2.75 -1.82 8.28
C ARG A 82 4.15 -2.31 7.98
N THR A 83 4.95 -2.44 9.03
CA THR A 83 6.30 -2.98 8.94
C THR A 83 6.31 -4.37 9.56
N PHE A 84 6.73 -5.35 8.76
CA PHE A 84 6.96 -6.72 9.20
C PHE A 84 8.46 -6.97 9.33
N GLU A 85 8.85 -8.18 9.72
CA GLU A 85 10.26 -8.51 9.95
C GLU A 85 11.11 -8.33 8.69
N ASP A 86 10.57 -8.68 7.52
CA ASP A 86 11.37 -8.71 6.28
C ASP A 86 10.67 -8.14 5.03
N TYR A 87 9.53 -7.47 5.21
CA TYR A 87 8.86 -6.68 4.16
C TYR A 87 8.06 -5.53 4.76
N VAL A 88 7.72 -4.55 3.93
CA VAL A 88 6.85 -3.41 4.30
C VAL A 88 5.61 -3.45 3.41
N LEU A 89 4.46 -3.09 3.98
CA LEU A 89 3.16 -3.15 3.33
C LEU A 89 2.37 -1.87 3.55
N SER A 90 1.65 -1.40 2.54
CA SER A 90 0.62 -0.36 2.67
C SER A 90 -0.74 -1.01 2.42
N TYR A 91 -1.67 -0.89 3.37
CA TYR A 91 -2.93 -1.64 3.32
C TYR A 91 -4.11 -0.79 2.81
N ASP A 92 -4.83 -1.29 1.80
CA ASP A 92 -6.06 -0.66 1.34
C ASP A 92 -7.25 -1.16 2.17
N GLN A 93 -7.67 -0.35 3.14
CA GLN A 93 -8.83 -0.68 3.99
C GLN A 93 -10.14 -0.82 3.19
N ARG A 94 -10.28 -0.12 2.05
CA ARG A 94 -11.48 -0.16 1.20
C ARG A 94 -11.51 -1.46 0.37
N ASN A 95 -10.37 -1.90 -0.13
CA ASN A 95 -10.31 -3.11 -0.97
C ASN A 95 -9.98 -4.39 -0.18
N ARG A 96 -9.59 -4.27 1.09
CA ARG A 96 -9.22 -5.38 1.99
C ARG A 96 -8.04 -6.22 1.47
N THR A 97 -7.13 -5.56 0.76
CA THR A 97 -5.87 -6.08 0.23
C THR A 97 -4.80 -4.99 0.38
N ALA A 98 -3.52 -5.28 0.17
CA ALA A 98 -2.51 -4.22 0.11
C ALA A 98 -2.70 -3.30 -1.10
N HIS A 99 -2.36 -2.02 -0.95
CA HIS A 99 -2.02 -1.13 -2.07
C HIS A 99 -0.73 -1.61 -2.75
N TRP A 100 0.27 -1.93 -1.93
CA TRP A 100 1.56 -2.44 -2.36
C TRP A 100 2.29 -3.10 -1.19
N VAL A 101 3.28 -3.92 -1.52
CA VAL A 101 4.31 -4.45 -0.62
C VAL A 101 5.69 -4.17 -1.22
N VAL A 102 6.67 -3.89 -0.36
CA VAL A 102 8.07 -3.73 -0.75
C VAL A 102 8.93 -4.74 -0.01
N GLU A 103 9.76 -5.45 -0.76
CA GLU A 103 10.71 -6.45 -0.29
C GLU A 103 12.14 -5.99 -0.66
N HIS A 104 13.11 -6.22 0.23
CA HIS A 104 14.54 -6.10 -0.10
C HIS A 104 15.20 -7.48 -0.02
N LEU A 105 15.58 -8.01 -1.17
CA LEU A 105 16.17 -9.34 -1.33
C LEU A 105 17.66 -9.21 -1.61
N CYS A 106 18.46 -9.99 -0.90
CA CYS A 106 19.89 -10.11 -1.14
C CYS A 106 20.37 -11.54 -0.86
N PRO A 107 21.52 -11.97 -1.41
CA PRO A 107 22.00 -13.34 -1.26
C PRO A 107 22.08 -13.81 0.19
N SER A 108 22.52 -12.93 1.10
CA SER A 108 22.64 -13.23 2.53
C SER A 108 21.29 -13.40 3.24
N ARG A 109 20.21 -12.77 2.76
CA ARG A 109 18.85 -12.93 3.30
C ARG A 109 18.09 -14.10 2.67
N MET A 110 18.51 -14.53 1.50
CA MET A 110 17.90 -15.64 0.76
C MET A 110 18.49 -17.01 1.10
N VAL A 111 19.44 -17.07 2.05
CA VAL A 111 19.93 -18.33 2.60
C VAL A 111 18.80 -19.01 3.37
N TYR A 112 18.53 -20.26 3.03
CA TYR A 112 17.53 -21.06 3.72
C TYR A 112 18.07 -21.52 5.08
N ASP A 113 17.33 -21.21 6.14
CA ASP A 113 17.56 -21.79 7.46
C ASP A 113 16.79 -23.11 7.59
N PRO A 114 17.45 -24.25 7.89
CA PRO A 114 16.78 -25.55 8.04
C PRO A 114 15.70 -25.61 9.13
N SER A 115 15.72 -24.69 10.10
CA SER A 115 14.70 -24.58 11.15
C SER A 115 13.37 -23.99 10.66
N VAL A 116 13.38 -23.33 9.49
CA VAL A 116 12.21 -22.67 8.91
C VAL A 116 11.38 -23.66 8.11
N ASP A 117 10.14 -23.89 8.55
CA ASP A 117 9.21 -24.83 7.95
C ASP A 117 7.93 -24.14 7.50
N ARG A 118 7.78 -24.00 6.18
CA ARG A 118 6.60 -23.37 5.56
C ARG A 118 5.31 -24.16 5.81
N SER A 119 5.38 -25.47 6.08
CA SER A 119 4.19 -26.27 6.34
C SER A 119 3.50 -25.92 7.66
N LYS A 120 4.22 -25.26 8.58
CA LYS A 120 3.69 -24.74 9.85
C LYS A 120 2.96 -23.41 9.70
N CYS A 121 3.13 -22.72 8.57
CA CYS A 121 2.48 -21.45 8.33
C CYS A 121 0.98 -21.65 8.05
N ALA A 122 0.15 -20.81 8.66
CA ALA A 122 -1.30 -20.83 8.45
C ALA A 122 -1.79 -19.46 7.99
N PHE A 123 -2.66 -19.46 6.96
CA PHE A 123 -3.36 -18.25 6.56
C PHE A 123 -4.24 -17.76 7.70
N ARG A 124 -4.03 -16.52 8.16
CA ARG A 124 -4.76 -15.93 9.28
C ARG A 124 -4.99 -14.44 9.09
N ALA A 125 -6.06 -13.94 9.67
CA ALA A 125 -6.32 -12.50 9.67
C ALA A 125 -5.20 -11.74 10.37
N ASP A 126 -4.96 -10.52 9.90
CA ASP A 126 -4.07 -9.58 10.56
C ASP A 126 -4.86 -8.80 11.62
N GLU A 127 -4.66 -9.16 12.88
CA GLU A 127 -5.36 -8.57 14.02
C GLU A 127 -4.98 -7.12 14.28
N SER A 128 -3.89 -6.63 13.68
CA SER A 128 -3.49 -5.23 13.78
C SER A 128 -4.30 -4.29 12.85
N ILE A 129 -5.15 -4.83 11.97
CA ILE A 129 -6.13 -4.09 11.17
C ILE A 129 -7.44 -3.99 11.96
N HIS A 130 -8.21 -2.92 11.86
CA HIS A 130 -9.53 -2.88 12.49
C HIS A 130 -10.50 -3.89 11.83
N HIS A 131 -11.33 -4.59 12.60
CA HIS A 131 -12.12 -5.73 12.11
C HIS A 131 -13.05 -5.41 10.90
N TYR A 132 -13.55 -4.18 10.77
CA TYR A 132 -14.34 -3.72 9.59
C TYR A 132 -13.56 -3.70 8.26
N PHE A 133 -12.24 -3.73 8.33
CA PHE A 133 -11.36 -3.65 7.17
C PHE A 133 -10.51 -4.92 7.01
N ARG A 134 -10.73 -5.97 7.81
CA ARG A 134 -10.02 -7.25 7.67
C ARG A 134 -10.65 -8.11 6.59
N SER A 135 -9.82 -8.71 5.75
CA SER A 135 -10.20 -9.92 5.03
C SER A 135 -10.10 -11.14 5.97
N GLN A 136 -10.95 -12.14 5.72
CA GLN A 136 -11.04 -13.38 6.49
C GLN A 136 -10.91 -14.59 5.57
N ASN A 137 -10.52 -15.74 6.11
CA ASN A 137 -10.41 -16.98 5.33
C ASN A 137 -11.74 -17.35 4.66
N ASP A 138 -12.86 -17.07 5.33
CA ASP A 138 -14.21 -17.31 4.82
C ASP A 138 -14.53 -16.47 3.57
N ASP A 139 -13.89 -15.32 3.38
CA ASP A 139 -14.09 -14.52 2.16
C ASP A 139 -13.50 -15.20 0.92
N TYR A 140 -12.40 -15.94 1.10
CA TYR A 140 -11.72 -16.68 0.04
C TYR A 140 -12.30 -18.08 -0.15
N ASN A 141 -12.85 -18.69 0.90
CA ASN A 141 -13.38 -20.04 0.87
C ASN A 141 -14.47 -20.19 -0.21
N LYS A 142 -14.28 -21.14 -1.14
CA LYS A 142 -15.17 -21.37 -2.29
C LYS A 142 -15.44 -20.15 -3.20
N SER A 143 -14.59 -19.11 -3.12
CA SER A 143 -14.75 -17.89 -3.94
C SER A 143 -14.39 -18.07 -5.42
N GLY A 144 -13.64 -19.13 -5.73
CA GLY A 144 -12.98 -19.37 -7.01
C GLY A 144 -11.56 -18.81 -7.09
N TYR A 145 -11.08 -18.12 -6.05
CA TYR A 145 -9.74 -17.51 -6.01
C TYR A 145 -8.88 -18.11 -4.90
N ASP A 146 -7.57 -18.14 -5.17
CA ASP A 146 -6.57 -18.42 -4.17
C ASP A 146 -6.31 -17.17 -3.28
N ARG A 147 -5.77 -17.45 -2.09
CA ARG A 147 -5.10 -16.44 -1.25
C ARG A 147 -3.70 -16.22 -1.83
N GLY A 148 -3.62 -15.33 -2.82
CA GLY A 148 -2.39 -15.02 -3.54
C GLY A 148 -1.50 -14.07 -2.75
N HIS A 149 -0.26 -14.47 -2.51
CA HIS A 149 0.72 -13.66 -1.78
C HIS A 149 1.19 -12.48 -2.64
N LEU A 150 1.35 -11.30 -2.04
CA LEU A 150 2.08 -10.19 -2.67
C LEU A 150 3.58 -10.25 -2.34
N ALA A 151 3.91 -10.33 -1.04
CA ALA A 151 5.24 -10.68 -0.56
C ALA A 151 5.31 -12.21 -0.43
N ALA A 152 6.11 -12.85 -1.28
CA ALA A 152 6.06 -14.30 -1.45
C ALA A 152 6.76 -15.03 -0.29
N ALA A 153 6.14 -16.05 0.27
CA ALA A 153 6.74 -16.87 1.34
C ALA A 153 8.14 -17.41 0.99
N GLY A 154 8.38 -17.71 -0.29
CA GLY A 154 9.67 -18.19 -0.79
C GLY A 154 10.82 -17.18 -0.69
N ASN A 155 10.52 -15.90 -0.47
CA ASN A 155 11.50 -14.81 -0.37
C ASN A 155 11.98 -14.60 1.07
N HIS A 156 11.18 -14.98 2.08
CA HIS A 156 11.38 -14.63 3.48
C HIS A 156 11.64 -15.87 4.35
N ARG A 157 12.69 -16.64 4.03
CA ARG A 157 12.98 -17.95 4.65
C ARG A 157 14.14 -17.93 5.65
N ARG A 158 14.43 -16.75 6.22
CA ARG A 158 15.51 -16.56 7.18
C ARG A 158 15.08 -16.90 8.61
N THR A 159 13.84 -16.59 8.98
CA THR A 159 13.28 -16.95 10.28
C THR A 159 11.87 -17.52 10.09
N GLN A 160 11.39 -18.29 11.06
CA GLN A 160 10.02 -18.81 11.01
C GLN A 160 9.01 -17.64 11.05
N ASN A 161 9.29 -16.61 11.84
CA ASN A 161 8.42 -15.44 11.94
C ASN A 161 8.35 -14.66 10.63
N SER A 162 9.46 -14.50 9.89
CA SER A 162 9.45 -13.80 8.60
C SER A 162 8.56 -14.51 7.57
N VAL A 163 8.59 -15.85 7.51
CA VAL A 163 7.71 -16.61 6.62
C VAL A 163 6.28 -16.66 7.14
N ASP A 164 6.04 -16.79 8.45
CA ASP A 164 4.70 -16.81 9.03
C ASP A 164 3.94 -15.50 8.76
N GLN A 165 4.63 -14.36 8.83
CA GLN A 165 4.05 -13.06 8.56
C GLN A 165 3.57 -12.94 7.10
N THR A 166 4.20 -13.62 6.14
CA THR A 166 3.71 -13.58 4.75
C THR A 166 2.34 -14.23 4.59
N PHE A 167 1.90 -15.07 5.53
CA PHE A 167 0.59 -15.73 5.50
C PHE A 167 -0.53 -14.90 6.15
N LEU A 168 -0.23 -13.68 6.61
CA LEU A 168 -1.25 -12.73 7.03
C LEU A 168 -2.14 -12.35 5.83
N LEU A 169 -3.47 -12.35 6.04
CA LEU A 169 -4.42 -12.00 4.98
C LEU A 169 -4.30 -10.54 4.51
N SER A 170 -3.61 -9.68 5.27
CA SER A 170 -3.25 -8.33 4.83
C SER A 170 -2.30 -8.32 3.63
N ASN A 171 -1.46 -9.36 3.49
CA ASN A 171 -0.55 -9.61 2.38
C ASN A 171 -1.22 -10.41 1.23
N MET A 172 -2.52 -10.68 1.31
CA MET A 172 -3.24 -11.46 0.30
C MET A 172 -4.07 -10.60 -0.63
N SER A 173 -4.14 -11.02 -1.89
CA SER A 173 -5.15 -10.60 -2.84
C SER A 173 -5.82 -11.83 -3.47
N PRO A 174 -7.09 -11.76 -3.87
CA PRO A 174 -7.72 -12.81 -4.65
C PRO A 174 -7.02 -12.98 -6.00
N GLN A 175 -6.39 -14.14 -6.20
CA GLN A 175 -5.70 -14.49 -7.43
C GLN A 175 -6.32 -15.71 -8.09
N VAL A 176 -6.41 -15.73 -9.41
CA VAL A 176 -6.78 -16.95 -10.15
C VAL A 176 -5.75 -18.04 -9.83
N GLY A 177 -6.22 -19.24 -9.49
CA GLY A 177 -5.38 -20.31 -8.99
C GLY A 177 -4.51 -20.96 -10.08
N HIS A 178 -5.15 -21.81 -10.89
CA HIS A 178 -4.52 -22.45 -12.05
C HIS A 178 -4.26 -21.42 -13.15
N GLY A 179 -3.11 -21.52 -13.81
CA GLY A 179 -2.70 -20.64 -14.91
C GLY A 179 -2.23 -19.25 -14.48
N PHE A 180 -2.34 -18.90 -13.20
CA PHE A 180 -1.86 -17.62 -12.68
C PHE A 180 -1.07 -17.78 -11.37
N ASN A 181 -1.70 -17.75 -10.18
CA ASN A 181 -1.02 -17.78 -8.87
C ASN A 181 -0.04 -18.96 -8.74
N ARG A 182 -0.50 -20.16 -9.11
CA ARG A 182 0.28 -21.41 -8.94
C ARG A 182 1.33 -21.58 -10.06
N ASP A 183 1.15 -20.86 -11.16
CA ASP A 183 1.88 -21.03 -12.43
C ASP A 183 2.60 -19.74 -12.83
N LYS A 184 2.04 -18.90 -13.72
CA LYS A 184 2.73 -17.73 -14.31
C LYS A 184 3.20 -16.70 -13.29
N TRP A 185 2.41 -16.43 -12.26
CA TRP A 185 2.82 -15.53 -11.18
C TRP A 185 4.02 -16.12 -10.41
N ASN A 186 3.96 -17.41 -10.07
CA ASN A 186 5.05 -18.13 -9.43
C ASN A 186 6.31 -18.25 -10.32
N GLU A 187 6.16 -18.35 -11.65
CA GLU A 187 7.28 -18.26 -12.60
C GLU A 187 8.00 -16.91 -12.48
N LEU A 188 7.25 -15.80 -12.47
CA LEU A 188 7.80 -14.45 -12.25
C LEU A 188 8.49 -14.34 -10.88
N GLU A 189 7.88 -14.86 -9.81
CA GLU A 189 8.52 -14.87 -8.49
C GLU A 189 9.81 -15.68 -8.46
N LYS A 190 9.84 -16.86 -9.10
CA LYS A 190 11.06 -17.69 -9.23
C LYS A 190 12.15 -16.96 -10.00
N TYR A 191 11.78 -16.24 -11.06
CA TYR A 191 12.68 -15.42 -11.85
C TYR A 191 13.30 -14.28 -11.02
N VAL A 192 12.48 -13.51 -10.29
CA VAL A 192 12.97 -12.44 -9.41
C VAL A 192 13.89 -12.99 -8.32
N ARG A 193 13.55 -14.15 -7.72
CA ARG A 193 14.46 -14.84 -6.79
C ARG A 193 15.79 -15.26 -7.45
N LYS A 194 15.78 -15.64 -8.72
CA LYS A 194 17.01 -16.01 -9.45
C LYS A 194 17.91 -14.77 -9.66
N ILE A 195 17.33 -13.62 -9.96
CA ILE A 195 18.07 -12.34 -10.04
C ILE A 195 18.65 -11.97 -8.67
N ALA A 196 17.84 -12.03 -7.62
CA ALA A 196 18.24 -11.62 -6.27
C ALA A 196 19.37 -12.46 -5.66
N ARG A 197 19.53 -13.73 -6.09
CA ARG A 197 20.69 -14.55 -5.69
C ARG A 197 22.01 -14.15 -6.36
N LYS A 198 21.96 -13.36 -7.43
CA LYS A 198 23.14 -12.97 -8.23
C LYS A 198 23.56 -11.51 -8.05
N ASN A 199 22.71 -10.69 -7.44
CA ASN A 199 22.92 -9.25 -7.30
C ASN A 199 22.95 -8.89 -5.82
N ALA A 200 23.75 -7.89 -5.45
CA ALA A 200 23.98 -7.56 -4.04
C ALA A 200 22.68 -7.16 -3.33
N ASN A 201 21.86 -6.32 -3.98
CA ASN A 201 20.59 -5.85 -3.45
C ASN A 201 19.55 -5.80 -4.59
N VAL A 202 18.36 -6.32 -4.32
CA VAL A 202 17.20 -6.28 -5.23
C VAL A 202 15.98 -5.83 -4.45
N TYR A 203 15.32 -4.78 -4.92
CA TYR A 203 14.12 -4.22 -4.31
C TYR A 203 12.93 -4.53 -5.18
N VAL A 204 11.86 -5.04 -4.56
CA VAL A 204 10.71 -5.54 -5.29
C VAL A 204 9.47 -4.88 -4.73
N CYS A 205 8.79 -4.07 -5.55
CA CYS A 205 7.48 -3.52 -5.22
C CYS A 205 6.41 -4.34 -5.95
N THR A 206 5.40 -4.82 -5.22
CA THR A 206 4.35 -5.68 -5.76
C THR A 206 2.99 -5.18 -5.31
N GLY A 207 1.98 -5.20 -6.19
CA GLY A 207 0.63 -4.79 -5.79
C GLY A 207 -0.45 -5.08 -6.83
N PRO A 208 -1.73 -4.92 -6.42
CA PRO A 208 -2.86 -5.05 -7.32
C PRO A 208 -3.07 -3.81 -8.20
N LEU A 209 -3.74 -4.00 -9.34
CA LEU A 209 -4.24 -2.93 -10.20
C LEU A 209 -5.71 -3.18 -10.56
N TYR A 210 -6.43 -2.07 -10.77
CA TYR A 210 -7.83 -2.05 -11.21
C TYR A 210 -7.92 -1.22 -12.50
N LEU A 211 -7.52 -1.84 -13.61
CA LEU A 211 -7.40 -1.17 -14.91
C LEU A 211 -8.76 -0.99 -15.62
N PRO A 212 -8.99 0.14 -16.30
CA PRO A 212 -10.20 0.39 -17.05
C PRO A 212 -10.25 -0.47 -18.32
N ARG A 213 -11.46 -0.78 -18.79
CA ARG A 213 -11.72 -1.42 -20.08
C ARG A 213 -12.77 -0.62 -20.85
N LEU A 214 -12.64 -0.57 -22.17
CA LEU A 214 -13.63 0.05 -23.06
C LEU A 214 -14.83 -0.89 -23.18
N GLU A 215 -16.04 -0.39 -22.89
CA GLU A 215 -17.27 -1.14 -23.08
C GLU A 215 -17.97 -0.75 -24.40
N SER A 216 -19.06 -1.46 -24.75
CA SER A 216 -19.75 -1.34 -26.04
C SER A 216 -20.40 0.03 -26.29
N ASP A 217 -20.61 0.81 -25.23
CA ASP A 217 -21.14 2.19 -25.30
C ASP A 217 -20.05 3.23 -25.65
N GLY A 218 -18.80 2.79 -25.80
CA GLY A 218 -17.65 3.65 -26.12
C GLY A 218 -17.02 4.34 -24.91
N ASN A 219 -17.43 4.03 -23.67
CA ASN A 219 -16.86 4.61 -22.44
C ASN A 219 -15.90 3.65 -21.73
N LEU A 220 -15.00 4.21 -20.92
CA LEU A 220 -14.07 3.45 -20.08
C LEU A 220 -14.67 3.19 -18.70
N TYR A 221 -14.70 1.92 -18.28
CA TYR A 221 -15.17 1.52 -16.96
C TYR A 221 -14.12 0.71 -16.21
N VAL A 222 -14.05 0.90 -14.89
CA VAL A 222 -13.30 0.03 -13.99
C VAL A 222 -14.30 -0.91 -13.32
N LYS A 223 -14.25 -2.19 -13.69
CA LYS A 223 -15.12 -3.23 -13.16
C LYS A 223 -14.28 -4.37 -12.59
N TYR A 224 -14.59 -4.75 -11.36
CA TYR A 224 -13.94 -5.87 -10.67
C TYR A 224 -14.94 -6.58 -9.76
N LYS A 225 -14.70 -7.87 -9.52
CA LYS A 225 -15.48 -8.67 -8.59
C LYS A 225 -15.07 -8.34 -7.15
N VAL A 226 -15.99 -8.49 -6.20
CA VAL A 226 -15.69 -8.59 -4.77
C VAL A 226 -16.10 -9.97 -4.27
N ILE A 227 -15.39 -10.52 -3.28
CA ILE A 227 -15.65 -11.84 -2.70
C ILE A 227 -15.90 -11.76 -1.20
N GLY A 228 -16.65 -12.73 -0.68
CA GLY A 228 -16.92 -12.86 0.74
C GLY A 228 -17.89 -11.82 1.30
N LYS A 229 -18.12 -11.88 2.61
CA LYS A 229 -18.98 -10.92 3.33
C LYS A 229 -18.29 -9.57 3.52
N ASN A 230 -16.95 -9.58 3.54
CA ASN A 230 -16.15 -8.37 3.71
C ASN A 230 -15.87 -7.63 2.40
N ASN A 231 -16.42 -8.10 1.27
CA ASN A 231 -16.27 -7.52 -0.06
C ASN A 231 -14.80 -7.29 -0.44
N VAL A 232 -13.97 -8.33 -0.29
CA VAL A 232 -12.55 -8.29 -0.67
C VAL A 232 -12.46 -8.12 -2.19
N ALA A 233 -11.78 -7.07 -2.65
CA ALA A 233 -11.70 -6.76 -4.07
C ALA A 233 -10.81 -7.79 -4.80
N VAL A 234 -11.25 -8.22 -5.98
CA VAL A 234 -10.50 -9.06 -6.91
C VAL A 234 -9.79 -8.15 -7.92
N PRO A 235 -8.45 -7.99 -7.85
CA PRO A 235 -7.73 -7.14 -8.80
C PRO A 235 -7.88 -7.62 -10.23
N THR A 236 -7.90 -6.70 -11.20
CA THR A 236 -7.92 -7.08 -12.62
C THR A 236 -6.54 -7.50 -13.10
N HIS A 237 -5.48 -6.90 -12.52
CA HIS A 237 -4.09 -7.20 -12.82
C HIS A 237 -3.25 -7.12 -11.54
N PHE A 238 -2.02 -7.62 -11.62
CA PHE A 238 -0.97 -7.40 -10.63
C PHE A 238 0.26 -6.82 -11.29
N PHE A 239 0.99 -5.99 -10.56
CA PHE A 239 2.27 -5.49 -10.99
C PHE A 239 3.41 -6.02 -10.13
N LYS A 240 4.61 -6.07 -10.70
CA LYS A 240 5.87 -6.19 -9.97
C LYS A 240 6.91 -5.27 -10.59
N VAL A 241 7.48 -4.36 -9.80
CA VAL A 241 8.60 -3.50 -10.18
C VAL A 241 9.84 -3.97 -9.43
N VAL A 242 10.91 -4.25 -10.16
CA VAL A 242 12.16 -4.85 -9.65
C VAL A 242 13.29 -3.89 -9.95
N LEU A 243 13.91 -3.36 -8.90
CA LEU A 243 15.12 -2.53 -8.97
C LEU A 243 16.32 -3.37 -8.52
N VAL A 244 17.30 -3.52 -9.39
CA VAL A 244 18.49 -4.36 -9.18
C VAL A 244 19.71 -3.45 -9.06
N GLU A 245 20.44 -3.52 -7.94
CA GLU A 245 21.74 -2.87 -7.80
C GLU A 245 22.80 -3.74 -8.50
N VAL A 246 23.19 -3.38 -9.73
CA VAL A 246 24.17 -4.13 -10.54
C VAL A 246 25.60 -3.80 -10.11
N ALA A 247 25.85 -2.52 -9.88
CA ALA A 247 27.09 -2.00 -9.31
C ALA A 247 26.79 -0.73 -8.51
N LYS A 248 27.82 -0.13 -7.90
CA LYS A 248 27.66 1.14 -7.20
C LYS A 248 27.08 2.20 -8.15
N ASP A 249 25.92 2.74 -7.79
CA ASP A 249 25.17 3.75 -8.54
C ASP A 249 24.73 3.31 -9.96
N ILE A 250 24.77 2.01 -10.26
CA ILE A 250 24.28 1.42 -11.52
C ILE A 250 23.12 0.48 -11.22
N PHE A 251 21.96 0.78 -11.81
CA PHE A 251 20.70 0.08 -11.54
C PHE A 251 20.07 -0.46 -12.81
N ASP A 252 19.57 -1.70 -12.73
CA ASP A 252 18.63 -2.24 -13.72
C ASP A 252 17.21 -2.18 -13.14
N LEU A 253 16.25 -1.82 -13.98
CA LEU A 253 14.85 -1.67 -13.59
C LEU A 253 13.96 -2.48 -14.54
N GLU A 254 13.17 -3.38 -13.97
CA GLU A 254 12.20 -4.18 -14.68
C GLU A 254 10.80 -3.96 -14.10
N ALA A 255 9.79 -3.86 -14.95
CA ALA A 255 8.40 -3.69 -14.53
C ALA A 255 7.49 -4.62 -15.33
N TYR A 256 6.67 -5.36 -14.60
CA TYR A 256 5.77 -6.38 -15.12
C TYR A 256 4.34 -6.04 -14.70
N VAL A 257 3.39 -6.21 -15.62
CA VAL A 257 1.95 -6.17 -15.35
C VAL A 257 1.34 -7.43 -15.96
N LEU A 258 0.68 -8.25 -15.13
CA LEU A 258 0.05 -9.48 -15.58
C LEU A 258 -1.45 -9.44 -15.24
N PRO A 259 -2.33 -9.88 -16.17
CA PRO A 259 -3.76 -9.99 -15.91
C PRO A 259 -4.04 -11.11 -14.90
N ASN A 260 -5.01 -10.89 -14.01
CA ASN A 260 -5.46 -11.88 -13.03
C ASN A 260 -6.44 -12.87 -13.66
N GLU A 261 -5.95 -13.66 -14.61
CA GLU A 261 -6.73 -14.61 -15.41
C GLU A 261 -5.93 -15.87 -15.70
N ASP A 262 -6.61 -16.96 -16.07
CA ASP A 262 -5.93 -18.18 -16.47
C ASP A 262 -5.18 -17.94 -17.79
N SER A 263 -3.86 -17.90 -17.70
CA SER A 263 -2.97 -17.61 -18.83
C SER A 263 -2.31 -18.87 -19.43
N SER A 264 -2.89 -20.06 -19.20
CA SER A 264 -2.40 -21.32 -19.78
C SER A 264 -2.39 -21.33 -21.31
N SER A 265 -3.05 -20.37 -21.96
CA SER A 265 -3.16 -20.21 -23.41
C SER A 265 -2.42 -19.00 -24.00
N ILE A 266 -1.76 -18.16 -23.17
CA ILE A 266 -1.14 -16.91 -23.63
C ILE A 266 0.37 -16.91 -23.33
N PHE A 267 1.19 -16.76 -24.39
CA PHE A 267 2.62 -16.48 -24.24
C PHE A 267 2.79 -15.10 -23.60
N LEU A 268 3.50 -15.02 -22.47
CA LEU A 268 3.86 -13.75 -21.83
C LEU A 268 4.73 -12.92 -22.79
N SER A 269 4.11 -11.96 -23.45
CA SER A 269 4.83 -10.80 -23.97
C SER A 269 5.32 -10.01 -22.76
N SER A 270 6.63 -10.05 -22.48
CA SER A 270 7.27 -9.18 -21.50
C SER A 270 7.15 -7.73 -21.99
N THR A 271 6.02 -7.07 -21.71
CA THR A 271 5.90 -5.66 -22.01
C THR A 271 6.57 -4.90 -20.87
N LYS A 272 7.84 -4.50 -21.10
CA LYS A 272 8.58 -3.62 -20.20
C LYS A 272 7.88 -2.25 -20.16
N TYR A 273 7.00 -2.01 -19.19
CA TYR A 273 6.43 -0.69 -18.95
C TYR A 273 7.41 0.15 -18.12
N SER A 274 8.39 0.77 -18.78
CA SER A 274 9.59 1.31 -18.11
C SER A 274 9.40 2.65 -17.38
N LYS A 275 8.35 3.44 -17.63
CA LYS A 275 8.35 4.88 -17.25
C LYS A 275 7.34 5.36 -16.20
N VAL A 276 6.19 4.70 -15.99
CA VAL A 276 5.14 5.24 -15.09
C VAL A 276 5.15 4.59 -13.70
N CYS A 277 5.27 3.25 -13.62
CA CYS A 277 5.30 2.55 -12.34
C CYS A 277 6.61 2.77 -11.56
N SER A 278 7.71 3.06 -12.26
CA SER A 278 9.05 3.16 -11.68
C SER A 278 9.29 4.40 -10.85
N THR A 279 8.83 5.57 -11.32
CA THR A 279 8.92 6.84 -10.58
C THR A 279 8.07 6.81 -9.31
N PHE A 280 6.93 6.11 -9.34
CA PHE A 280 6.04 6.00 -8.18
C PHE A 280 6.61 5.05 -7.12
N CYS A 281 7.17 3.91 -7.53
CA CYS A 281 7.65 2.90 -6.58
C CYS A 281 9.01 3.24 -5.96
N PHE A 282 9.91 3.88 -6.72
CA PHE A 282 11.28 4.16 -6.29
C PHE A 282 11.63 5.63 -6.59
N GLN A 283 11.12 6.52 -5.75
CA GLN A 283 11.17 7.97 -5.96
C GLN A 283 12.60 8.54 -5.91
N SER A 284 13.50 7.94 -5.13
CA SER A 284 14.85 8.47 -4.94
C SER A 284 15.91 7.90 -5.89
N SER A 285 15.64 6.82 -6.62
CA SER A 285 16.62 6.19 -7.54
C SER A 285 16.61 6.75 -8.96
N VAL A 286 15.50 7.36 -9.40
CA VAL A 286 15.33 7.82 -10.80
C VAL A 286 16.00 9.18 -11.03
N SER A 287 16.28 9.96 -9.98
CA SER A 287 16.83 11.31 -10.13
C SER A 287 18.33 11.35 -10.46
N SER A 288 19.05 10.23 -10.33
CA SER A 288 20.50 10.12 -10.57
C SER A 288 20.87 9.38 -11.86
N ALA A 289 19.89 9.01 -12.69
CA ALA A 289 20.08 8.28 -13.94
C ALA A 289 20.01 9.16 -15.21
N ASN A 290 20.13 10.49 -15.07
CA ASN A 290 20.18 11.45 -16.17
C ASN A 290 21.54 12.17 -16.20
#